data_AF-A0A812N538-F1
#
_entry.id   AF-A0A812N538-F1
#
_cell.length_a   1.000
_cell.length_b   1.000
_cell.length_c   1.000
_cell.angle_alpha   90.00
_cell.angle_beta   90.00
_cell.angle_gamma   90.00
#
_symmetry.space_group_name_H-M   'P 1'
#
loop_
_entity.id
_entity.type
_entity.pdbx_description
1 polymer ?
#
loop_
_entity_poly.entity_id
_entity_poly.type
_entity_poly.pdbx_seq_one_letter_code
_entity_poly.pdbx_strand_id
1 'polypeptide(L)'
;MRMSHGAGYVCSGSTSSTESEAARPTFYGSWKLQHGIATNQAASLHLERTDLAYGQAWWAKPGYSPKAVIAGCCLLDCRWRMEFRKLGRGTPPASKPLARKHHREEAVARLLKGQKVARILVPTTLGEYHLKLIKWQMAMLKELQVEEVFYHYPTEEYHFWIREVEVAAGRRLPEQHDLLDSFAAKVMQYVQAHAPASCKLHFIEPMKTQNLESPVESFLWPYLSVQSLTDCFEVAAFEDLLELRLGEEAFQRTGRRMPTLCVVIDEDHPFYRNGEKGCHELLWAEP
;
A
#
# COMPACT_ATOMS: atom_id res chain seq x y z
N MET A 1 49.97 -28.53 50.73
CA MET A 1 48.88 -27.63 50.25
C MET A 1 49.57 -26.41 49.64
N ARG A 2 49.97 -26.34 48.35
CA ARG A 2 49.19 -26.18 47.10
C ARG A 2 47.85 -25.46 47.29
N MET A 3 47.50 -24.36 46.62
CA MET A 3 48.16 -23.42 45.72
C MET A 3 47.31 -22.11 45.65
N SER A 4 47.99 -20.97 45.51
CA SER A 4 47.65 -19.72 44.79
C SER A 4 46.19 -19.35 44.46
N HIS A 5 45.78 -18.10 44.74
CA HIS A 5 44.94 -17.28 43.84
C HIS A 5 45.48 -15.84 43.82
N GLY A 6 45.84 -15.38 42.62
CA GLY A 6 46.37 -14.05 42.34
C GLY A 6 45.28 -13.00 42.19
N ALA A 7 45.63 -11.78 42.58
CA ALA A 7 44.88 -10.57 42.27
C ALA A 7 45.13 -10.16 40.81
N GLY A 8 44.07 -9.76 40.12
CA GLY A 8 44.18 -9.14 38.80
C GLY A 8 42.84 -8.90 38.12
N TYR A 9 42.70 -7.67 37.64
CA TYR A 9 41.80 -7.18 36.59
C TYR A 9 40.50 -6.45 36.96
N VAL A 10 40.66 -5.12 36.88
CA VAL A 10 39.75 -4.08 36.41
C VAL A 10 38.69 -4.60 35.43
N CYS A 11 37.40 -4.44 35.77
CA CYS A 11 36.32 -4.53 34.82
C CYS A 11 36.05 -3.16 34.20
N SER A 12 36.49 -3.01 32.97
CA SER A 12 36.11 -2.00 32.00
C SER A 12 34.69 -2.22 31.48
N GLY A 13 33.94 -1.13 31.35
CA GLY A 13 33.02 -0.85 30.23
C GLY A 13 31.87 -1.82 29.98
N SER A 14 30.66 -1.44 30.40
CA SER A 14 29.46 -1.73 29.61
C SER A 14 29.04 -0.45 28.91
N THR A 15 29.56 -0.26 27.70
CA THR A 15 28.99 0.66 26.73
C THR A 15 27.59 0.16 26.39
N SER A 16 26.59 0.97 26.74
CA SER A 16 25.23 0.87 26.23
C SER A 16 25.28 0.72 24.72
N SER A 17 24.73 -0.39 24.22
CA SER A 17 24.47 -0.61 22.80
C SER A 17 23.60 0.53 22.28
N THR A 18 24.23 1.48 21.60
CA THR A 18 23.57 2.37 20.65
C THR A 18 23.01 1.47 19.56
N GLU A 19 21.75 1.04 19.73
CA GLU A 19 20.95 0.57 18.62
C GLU A 19 21.04 1.63 17.53
N SER A 20 21.55 1.21 16.38
CA SER A 20 21.59 1.99 15.17
C SER A 20 20.19 2.53 14.91
N GLU A 21 19.97 3.83 15.18
CA GLU A 21 18.84 4.57 14.64
C GLU A 21 19.03 4.63 13.13
N ALA A 22 18.67 3.54 12.43
CA ALA A 22 18.38 3.60 11.01
C ALA A 22 17.47 4.80 10.77
N ALA A 23 17.79 5.60 9.77
CA ALA A 23 17.15 6.88 9.49
C ALA A 23 15.62 6.71 9.45
N ARG A 24 14.96 7.08 10.56
CA ARG A 24 13.52 6.91 10.71
C ARG A 24 12.82 7.81 9.70
N PRO A 25 11.78 7.35 9.01
CA PRO A 25 11.04 8.20 8.09
C PRO A 25 10.48 9.39 8.86
N THR A 26 10.92 10.60 8.52
CA THR A 26 10.38 11.85 9.10
C THR A 26 8.97 12.14 8.55
N PHE A 27 8.67 11.61 7.37
CA PHE A 27 7.39 11.77 6.69
C PHE A 27 6.91 10.43 6.12
N TYR A 28 5.60 10.23 6.20
CA TYR A 28 4.89 9.13 5.58
C TYR A 28 3.75 9.74 4.76
N GLY A 29 4.07 10.04 3.51
CA GLY A 29 3.31 10.94 2.65
C GLY A 29 2.93 12.28 3.28
N SER A 30 1.65 12.54 3.56
CA SER A 30 1.21 13.79 4.20
C SER A 30 1.34 13.80 5.71
N TRP A 31 1.71 12.66 6.32
CA TRP A 31 1.91 12.53 7.75
C TRP A 31 3.35 12.83 8.12
N LYS A 32 3.54 13.66 9.15
CA LYS A 32 4.82 13.84 9.82
C LYS A 32 4.92 12.81 10.95
N LEU A 33 6.02 12.06 10.99
CA LEU A 33 6.30 11.10 12.03
C LEU A 33 7.36 11.67 12.99
N GLN A 34 7.02 11.81 14.26
CA GLN A 34 7.94 12.35 15.26
C GLN A 34 7.67 11.74 16.63
N HIS A 35 8.71 11.15 17.24
CA HIS A 35 8.65 10.56 18.59
C HIS A 35 7.49 9.56 18.79
N GLY A 36 7.21 8.70 17.80
CA GLY A 36 6.11 7.74 17.87
C GLY A 36 4.72 8.36 17.69
N ILE A 37 4.64 9.59 17.19
CA ILE A 37 3.38 10.26 16.88
C ILE A 37 3.33 10.55 15.37
N ALA A 38 2.24 10.13 14.73
CA ALA A 38 1.89 10.53 13.37
C ALA A 38 0.95 11.73 13.41
N THR A 39 1.32 12.82 12.74
CA THR A 39 0.55 14.06 12.70
C THR A 39 0.32 14.52 11.27
N ASN A 40 -0.88 15.01 10.96
CA ASN A 40 -1.16 15.76 9.74
C ASN A 40 -2.07 16.96 10.07
N GLN A 41 -2.63 17.63 9.07
CA GLN A 41 -3.50 18.79 9.29
C GLN A 41 -4.82 18.46 10.01
N ALA A 42 -5.26 17.19 10.00
CA ALA A 42 -6.57 16.77 10.48
C ALA A 42 -6.50 15.94 11.78
N ALA A 43 -5.38 15.26 12.07
CA ALA A 43 -5.31 14.29 13.16
C ALA A 43 -3.89 14.13 13.73
N SER A 44 -3.85 13.60 14.95
CA SER A 44 -2.64 13.14 15.66
C SER A 44 -2.90 11.74 16.21
N LEU A 45 -2.01 10.80 15.91
CA LEU A 45 -2.11 9.39 16.31
C LEU A 45 -0.84 8.96 17.05
N HIS A 46 -1.01 8.38 18.23
CA HIS A 46 0.08 7.74 18.95
C HIS A 46 0.29 6.34 18.41
N LEU A 47 1.46 6.10 17.84
CA LEU A 47 1.83 4.82 17.22
C LEU A 47 2.42 3.89 18.28
N GLU A 48 1.82 2.71 18.41
CA GLU A 48 2.34 1.58 19.16
C GLU A 48 3.35 0.83 18.28
N ARG A 49 4.55 0.57 18.78
CA ARG A 49 5.58 -0.16 18.03
C ARG A 49 5.19 -1.63 17.87
N THR A 50 5.63 -2.22 16.77
CA THR A 50 5.41 -3.63 16.46
C THR A 50 6.66 -4.24 15.85
N ASP A 51 6.79 -5.56 15.88
CA ASP A 51 7.92 -6.25 15.23
C ASP A 51 7.79 -6.31 13.70
N LEU A 52 6.59 -6.02 13.16
CA LEU A 52 6.28 -6.17 11.74
C LEU A 52 6.29 -4.83 10.98
N ALA A 53 6.27 -3.71 11.69
CA ALA A 53 6.08 -2.38 11.13
C ALA A 53 6.64 -1.29 12.07
N TYR A 54 6.86 -0.08 11.55
CA TYR A 54 7.34 1.06 12.34
C TYR A 54 6.43 1.34 13.54
N GLY A 55 5.12 1.27 13.32
CA GLY A 55 4.11 1.29 14.37
C GLY A 55 2.70 1.23 13.82
N GLN A 56 1.74 1.05 14.70
CA GLN A 56 0.32 0.99 14.37
C GLN A 56 -0.50 1.83 15.36
N ALA A 57 -1.69 2.25 14.95
CA ALA A 57 -2.61 2.96 15.83
C ALA A 57 -4.05 2.71 15.44
N TRP A 58 -4.94 2.73 16.44
CA TRP A 58 -6.36 2.82 16.17
C TRP A 58 -6.75 4.26 15.86
N TRP A 59 -7.38 4.46 14.72
CA TRP A 59 -8.15 5.64 14.42
C TRP A 59 -9.62 5.36 14.72
N ALA A 60 -10.13 6.00 15.78
CA ALA A 60 -11.39 5.66 16.44
C ALA A 60 -11.43 4.21 16.96
N LYS A 61 -10.64 3.92 18.01
CA LYS A 61 -10.58 2.59 18.64
C LYS A 61 -11.99 2.05 18.96
N PRO A 62 -12.33 0.82 18.54
CA PRO A 62 -13.64 0.26 18.80
C PRO A 62 -13.79 -0.10 20.28
N GLY A 63 -15.03 -0.01 20.79
CA GLY A 63 -15.41 -0.53 22.11
C GLY A 63 -15.70 -2.03 22.12
N TYR A 64 -15.45 -2.72 21.00
CA TYR A 64 -15.68 -4.13 20.76
C TYR A 64 -14.45 -4.78 20.13
N SER A 65 -14.39 -6.11 20.15
CA SER A 65 -13.39 -6.89 19.41
C SER A 65 -13.91 -7.13 17.99
N PRO A 66 -13.26 -6.60 16.93
CA PRO A 66 -13.75 -6.76 15.57
C PRO A 66 -13.86 -8.23 15.16
N LYS A 67 -14.99 -8.59 14.55
CA LYS A 67 -15.25 -9.93 14.02
C LYS A 67 -15.11 -10.00 12.50
N ALA A 68 -15.38 -8.88 11.83
CA ALA A 68 -15.13 -8.71 10.42
C ALA A 68 -14.18 -7.54 10.16
N VAL A 69 -13.31 -7.68 9.16
CA VAL A 69 -12.36 -6.65 8.78
C VAL A 69 -12.44 -6.36 7.29
N ILE A 70 -12.43 -5.07 6.93
CA ILE A 70 -12.11 -4.62 5.58
C ILE A 70 -10.61 -4.36 5.49
N ALA A 71 -9.95 -4.91 4.49
CA ALA A 71 -8.53 -4.69 4.25
C ALA A 71 -8.28 -4.62 2.75
N GLY A 72 -7.11 -4.16 2.36
CA GLY A 72 -6.68 -4.21 0.98
C GLY A 72 -5.21 -3.89 0.85
N CYS A 73 -4.69 -4.07 -0.36
CA CYS A 73 -3.39 -3.53 -0.72
C CYS A 73 -3.45 -2.98 -2.14
N CYS A 74 -2.74 -1.89 -2.37
CA CYS A 74 -2.57 -1.34 -3.70
C CYS A 74 -1.87 -2.39 -4.60
N LEU A 75 -2.36 -2.61 -5.82
CA LEU A 75 -1.66 -3.50 -6.78
C LEU A 75 -0.60 -2.75 -7.59
N LEU A 76 -0.63 -1.41 -7.56
CA LEU A 76 0.33 -0.59 -8.27
C LEU A 76 1.25 0.09 -7.28
N ASP A 77 2.54 -0.18 -7.40
CA ASP A 77 3.54 0.67 -6.78
C ASP A 77 4.19 1.60 -7.81
N CYS A 78 5.04 2.49 -7.30
CA CYS A 78 5.77 3.52 -7.99
C CYS A 78 6.84 2.94 -8.93
N ARG A 79 7.02 1.62 -8.96
CA ARG A 79 7.78 0.94 -10.00
C ARG A 79 6.96 0.80 -11.28
N TRP A 80 5.62 0.93 -11.24
CA TRP A 80 4.84 1.19 -12.44
C TRP A 80 5.11 2.60 -12.94
N ARG A 81 5.84 2.73 -14.06
CA ARG A 81 6.31 4.01 -14.58
C ARG A 81 6.12 4.11 -16.08
N MET A 82 5.80 5.31 -16.54
CA MET A 82 5.88 5.67 -17.95
C MET A 82 7.05 6.62 -18.16
N GLU A 83 7.95 6.25 -19.06
CA GLU A 83 9.13 7.04 -19.38
C GLU A 83 9.00 7.63 -20.77
N PHE A 84 9.18 8.94 -20.86
CA PHE A 84 9.07 9.70 -22.09
C PHE A 84 10.45 9.98 -22.69
N ARG A 85 10.51 10.01 -24.03
CA ARG A 85 11.71 10.44 -24.76
C ARG A 85 12.08 11.87 -24.37
N LYS A 86 13.39 12.14 -24.35
CA LYS A 86 13.96 13.48 -24.07
C LYS A 86 13.48 14.48 -25.12
N LEU A 87 13.10 15.68 -24.69
CA LEU A 87 12.86 16.82 -25.57
C LEU A 87 14.17 17.61 -25.71
N GLY A 88 14.95 17.31 -26.76
CA GLY A 88 16.21 18.01 -27.08
C GLY A 88 17.44 17.57 -26.27
N ARG A 89 18.58 18.24 -26.51
CA ARG A 89 19.84 18.01 -25.78
C ARG A 89 19.77 18.69 -24.40
N GLY A 90 20.09 17.95 -23.34
CA GLY A 90 20.20 18.49 -21.97
C GLY A 90 18.98 18.27 -21.06
N THR A 91 17.79 17.99 -21.60
CA THR A 91 16.60 17.69 -20.79
C THR A 91 16.60 16.21 -20.35
N PRO A 92 16.47 15.89 -19.05
CA PRO A 92 16.33 14.50 -18.62
C PRO A 92 15.03 13.88 -19.15
N PRO A 93 14.97 12.55 -19.36
CA PRO A 93 13.72 11.88 -19.72
C PRO A 93 12.71 12.13 -18.60
N ALA A 94 11.48 12.51 -18.96
CA ALA A 94 10.43 12.58 -17.96
C ALA A 94 10.02 11.15 -17.61
N SER A 95 10.13 10.78 -16.33
CA SER A 95 9.69 9.47 -15.83
C SER A 95 8.58 9.73 -14.80
N LYS A 96 7.39 9.15 -15.05
CA LYS A 96 6.19 9.41 -14.25
C LYS A 96 5.69 8.11 -13.60
N PRO A 97 5.69 8.00 -12.26
CA PRO A 97 5.15 6.83 -11.58
C PRO A 97 3.61 6.86 -11.61
N LEU A 98 2.99 5.82 -12.15
CA LEU A 98 1.56 5.78 -12.46
C LEU A 98 0.68 5.34 -11.28
N ALA A 99 1.27 5.08 -10.12
CA ALA A 99 0.54 4.69 -8.91
C ALA A 99 -0.43 5.77 -8.40
N ARG A 100 -0.16 7.06 -8.67
CA ARG A 100 -0.98 8.19 -8.20
C ARG A 100 -1.77 8.89 -9.30
N LYS A 101 -2.97 9.35 -8.96
CA LYS A 101 -3.89 10.06 -9.89
C LYS A 101 -3.22 11.22 -10.62
N HIS A 102 -2.66 12.19 -9.90
CA HIS A 102 -2.04 13.37 -10.53
C HIS A 102 -0.87 13.00 -11.46
N HIS A 103 -0.08 11.98 -11.13
CA HIS A 103 0.98 11.51 -12.02
C HIS A 103 0.44 10.83 -13.28
N ARG A 104 -0.68 10.10 -13.18
CA ARG A 104 -1.38 9.55 -14.34
C ARG A 104 -1.92 10.66 -15.23
N GLU A 105 -2.58 11.65 -14.64
CA GLU A 105 -3.10 12.83 -15.37
C GLU A 105 -1.97 13.59 -16.08
N GLU A 106 -0.82 13.78 -15.42
CA GLU A 106 0.36 14.37 -16.03
C GLU A 106 0.92 13.53 -17.19
N ALA A 107 0.93 12.20 -17.05
CA ALA A 107 1.39 11.31 -18.12
C ALA A 107 0.45 11.36 -19.33
N VAL A 108 -0.87 11.31 -19.09
CA VAL A 108 -1.91 11.48 -20.12
C VAL A 108 -1.78 12.84 -20.81
N ALA A 109 -1.62 13.93 -20.06
CA ALA A 109 -1.44 15.26 -20.61
C ALA A 109 -0.19 15.37 -21.51
N ARG A 110 0.87 14.61 -21.23
CA ARG A 110 2.07 14.55 -22.08
C ARG A 110 1.82 13.77 -23.37
N LEU A 111 1.10 12.65 -23.29
CA LEU A 111 0.68 11.87 -24.46
C LEU A 111 -0.15 12.73 -25.42
N LEU A 112 -1.16 13.44 -24.89
CA LEU A 112 -2.02 14.34 -25.67
C LEU A 112 -1.26 15.51 -26.31
N LYS A 113 -0.13 15.93 -25.72
CA LYS A 113 0.78 16.93 -26.28
C LYS A 113 1.75 16.35 -27.32
N GLY A 114 1.61 15.08 -27.67
CA GLY A 114 2.45 14.39 -28.66
C GLY A 114 3.81 13.93 -28.14
N GLN A 115 4.06 13.98 -26.82
CA GLN A 115 5.32 13.49 -26.26
C GLN A 115 5.43 11.97 -26.44
N LYS A 116 6.53 11.52 -27.04
CA LYS A 116 6.75 10.09 -27.31
C LYS A 116 7.14 9.34 -26.04
N VAL A 117 6.52 8.19 -25.81
CA VAL A 117 6.93 7.24 -24.76
C VAL A 117 8.14 6.46 -25.27
N ALA A 118 9.11 6.25 -24.39
CA ALA A 118 10.27 5.39 -24.64
C ALA A 118 9.99 3.96 -24.17
N ARG A 119 9.50 3.82 -22.93
CA ARG A 119 9.18 2.54 -22.31
C ARG A 119 8.16 2.71 -21.19
N ILE A 120 7.53 1.59 -20.83
CA ILE A 120 6.71 1.47 -19.63
C ILE A 120 7.32 0.36 -18.76
N LEU A 121 7.54 0.65 -17.49
CA LEU A 121 7.99 -0.33 -16.51
C LEU A 121 6.78 -0.84 -15.74
N VAL A 122 6.54 -2.15 -15.70
CA VAL A 122 5.38 -2.75 -15.01
C VAL A 122 5.87 -3.71 -13.92
N PRO A 123 5.44 -3.59 -12.65
CA PRO A 123 5.84 -4.52 -11.60
C PRO A 123 5.41 -5.95 -11.93
N THR A 124 6.32 -6.92 -11.77
CA THR A 124 6.04 -8.35 -11.98
C THR A 124 6.24 -9.20 -10.74
N THR A 125 6.82 -8.64 -9.68
CA THR A 125 7.04 -9.33 -8.40
C THR A 125 6.60 -8.46 -7.24
N LEU A 126 6.10 -9.10 -6.17
CA LEU A 126 5.73 -8.40 -4.94
C LEU A 126 6.94 -7.65 -4.37
N GLY A 127 6.77 -6.36 -4.13
CA GLY A 127 7.77 -5.54 -3.43
C GLY A 127 7.72 -5.75 -1.92
N GLU A 128 8.77 -5.33 -1.20
CA GLU A 128 8.86 -5.44 0.28
C GLU A 128 7.66 -4.81 0.99
N TYR A 129 7.15 -3.69 0.48
CA TYR A 129 5.93 -3.08 1.00
C TYR A 129 4.75 -4.05 1.02
N HIS A 130 4.42 -4.68 -0.12
CA HIS A 130 3.30 -5.62 -0.22
C HIS A 130 3.49 -6.77 0.75
N LEU A 131 4.71 -7.32 0.80
CA LEU A 131 5.04 -8.43 1.69
C LEU A 131 4.85 -8.05 3.16
N LYS A 132 5.35 -6.88 3.59
CA LYS A 132 5.23 -6.42 4.98
C LYS A 132 3.81 -6.04 5.35
N LEU A 133 3.09 -5.29 4.51
CA LEU A 133 1.70 -4.90 4.74
C LEU A 133 0.81 -6.13 4.87
N ILE A 134 0.88 -7.06 3.92
CA ILE A 134 0.05 -8.27 3.96
C ILE A 134 0.39 -9.10 5.19
N LYS A 135 1.67 -9.31 5.52
CA LYS A 135 2.07 -10.01 6.74
C LYS A 135 1.52 -9.36 8.00
N TRP A 136 1.61 -8.03 8.08
CA TRP A 136 1.05 -7.28 9.20
C TRP A 136 -0.47 -7.46 9.29
N GLN A 137 -1.20 -7.29 8.18
CA GLN A 137 -2.65 -7.51 8.13
C GLN A 137 -3.01 -8.92 8.63
N MET A 138 -2.35 -9.97 8.13
CA MET A 138 -2.62 -11.35 8.53
C MET A 138 -2.28 -11.63 10.00
N ALA A 139 -1.21 -11.01 10.52
CA ALA A 139 -0.87 -11.10 11.94
C ALA A 139 -1.95 -10.46 12.82
N MET A 140 -2.47 -9.29 12.43
CA MET A 140 -3.55 -8.61 13.15
C MET A 140 -4.86 -9.39 13.10
N LEU A 141 -5.20 -10.03 11.97
CA LEU A 141 -6.37 -10.91 11.90
C LEU A 141 -6.29 -12.04 12.93
N LYS A 142 -5.09 -12.63 13.11
CA LYS A 142 -4.85 -13.67 14.10
C LYS A 142 -4.90 -13.13 15.54
N GLU A 143 -4.22 -12.02 15.80
CA GLU A 143 -4.14 -11.42 17.14
C GLU A 143 -5.52 -11.00 17.65
N LEU A 144 -6.32 -10.37 16.79
CA LEU A 144 -7.65 -9.87 17.11
C LEU A 144 -8.74 -10.94 16.96
N GLN A 145 -8.37 -12.18 16.61
CA GLN A 145 -9.28 -13.32 16.44
C GLN A 145 -10.44 -13.00 15.47
N VAL A 146 -10.11 -12.35 14.36
CA VAL A 146 -11.08 -11.95 13.33
C VAL A 146 -11.59 -13.19 12.61
N GLU A 147 -12.90 -13.25 12.41
CA GLU A 147 -13.60 -14.40 11.82
C GLU A 147 -13.70 -14.27 10.30
N GLU A 148 -13.91 -13.05 9.79
CA GLU A 148 -14.04 -12.80 8.35
C GLU A 148 -13.19 -11.59 7.91
N VAL A 149 -12.56 -11.68 6.74
CA VAL A 149 -11.87 -10.55 6.12
C VAL A 149 -12.37 -10.34 4.69
N PHE A 150 -12.77 -9.10 4.40
CA PHE A 150 -13.15 -8.61 3.08
C PHE A 150 -11.97 -7.85 2.49
N TYR A 151 -11.20 -8.55 1.66
CA TYR A 151 -9.97 -8.06 1.06
C TYR A 151 -10.25 -7.41 -0.29
N HIS A 152 -10.19 -6.07 -0.35
CA HIS A 152 -10.35 -5.32 -1.60
C HIS A 152 -9.17 -5.59 -2.53
N TYR A 153 -9.52 -5.97 -3.75
CA TYR A 153 -8.59 -6.36 -4.80
C TYR A 153 -8.88 -5.53 -6.06
N PRO A 154 -8.21 -4.37 -6.26
CA PRO A 154 -8.66 -3.36 -7.21
C PRO A 154 -8.20 -3.57 -8.67
N THR A 155 -8.31 -4.79 -9.21
CA THR A 155 -7.78 -5.09 -10.56
C THR A 155 -8.49 -4.32 -11.67
N GLU A 156 -9.82 -4.26 -11.64
CA GLU A 156 -10.61 -3.54 -12.64
C GLU A 156 -10.39 -2.01 -12.60
N GLU A 157 -10.15 -1.45 -11.42
CA GLU A 157 -9.77 -0.05 -11.21
C GLU A 157 -8.48 0.29 -11.95
N TYR A 158 -7.52 -0.64 -11.95
CA TYR A 158 -6.26 -0.45 -12.63
C TYR A 158 -6.36 -0.72 -14.13
N HIS A 159 -7.16 -1.69 -14.57
CA HIS A 159 -7.49 -1.81 -15.99
C HIS A 159 -8.18 -0.56 -16.53
N PHE A 160 -9.05 0.08 -15.74
CA PHE A 160 -9.66 1.36 -16.09
C PHE A 160 -8.58 2.42 -16.36
N TRP A 161 -7.58 2.55 -15.48
CA TRP A 161 -6.48 3.51 -15.70
C TRP A 161 -5.58 3.15 -16.88
N ILE A 162 -5.35 1.86 -17.17
CA ILE A 162 -4.64 1.46 -18.40
C ILE A 162 -5.43 1.91 -19.63
N ARG A 163 -6.76 1.72 -19.65
CA ARG A 163 -7.63 2.17 -20.75
C ARG A 163 -7.58 3.69 -20.96
N GLU A 164 -7.49 4.50 -19.89
CA GLU A 164 -7.30 5.95 -20.02
C GLU A 164 -6.01 6.29 -20.78
N VAL A 165 -4.92 5.56 -20.49
CA VAL A 165 -3.64 5.69 -21.20
C VAL A 165 -3.77 5.21 -22.66
N GLU A 166 -4.45 4.09 -22.91
CA GLU A 166 -4.69 3.57 -24.26
C GLU A 166 -5.44 4.59 -25.15
N VAL A 167 -6.48 5.22 -24.60
CA VAL A 167 -7.25 6.27 -25.28
C VAL A 167 -6.37 7.46 -25.62
N ALA A 168 -5.58 7.95 -24.66
CA ALA A 168 -4.68 9.09 -24.87
C ALA A 168 -3.54 8.77 -25.85
N ALA A 169 -3.09 7.52 -25.90
CA ALA A 169 -2.05 7.05 -26.79
C ALA A 169 -2.56 6.66 -28.19
N GLY A 170 -3.88 6.53 -28.38
CA GLY A 170 -4.48 6.06 -29.62
C GLY A 170 -4.12 4.61 -29.96
N ARG A 171 -3.78 3.77 -28.97
CA ARG A 171 -3.40 2.36 -29.17
C ARG A 171 -3.73 1.50 -27.97
N ARG A 172 -3.94 0.21 -28.21
CA ARG A 172 -4.08 -0.79 -27.15
C ARG A 172 -2.73 -1.19 -26.55
N LEU A 173 -2.75 -1.58 -25.28
CA LEU A 173 -1.63 -2.01 -24.45
C LEU A 173 -1.92 -3.39 -23.82
N PRO A 174 -2.22 -4.43 -24.61
CA PRO A 174 -2.68 -5.73 -24.09
C PRO A 174 -1.68 -6.38 -23.12
N GLU A 175 -0.38 -6.34 -23.41
CA GLU A 175 0.65 -6.89 -22.53
C GLU A 175 0.65 -6.25 -21.14
N GLN A 176 0.24 -4.98 -21.04
CA GLN A 176 0.14 -4.29 -19.77
C GLN A 176 -1.06 -4.78 -18.94
N HIS A 177 -2.17 -5.15 -19.59
CA HIS A 177 -3.30 -5.81 -18.93
C HIS A 177 -2.88 -7.20 -18.43
N ASP A 178 -2.21 -8.01 -19.26
CA ASP A 178 -1.77 -9.36 -18.89
C ASP A 178 -0.78 -9.35 -17.70
N LEU A 179 0.12 -8.38 -17.67
CA LEU A 179 1.07 -8.20 -16.57
C LEU A 179 0.39 -7.76 -15.28
N LEU A 180 -0.63 -6.88 -15.37
CA LEU A 180 -1.45 -6.51 -14.23
C LEU A 180 -2.19 -7.73 -13.67
N ASP A 181 -2.85 -8.51 -14.51
CA ASP A 181 -3.55 -9.74 -14.09
C ASP A 181 -2.60 -10.72 -13.42
N SER A 182 -1.43 -10.92 -14.01
CA SER A 182 -0.39 -11.79 -13.47
C SER A 182 0.14 -11.31 -12.12
N PHE A 183 0.36 -10.00 -11.96
CA PHE A 183 0.81 -9.41 -10.70
C PHE A 183 -0.28 -9.53 -9.63
N ALA A 184 -1.51 -9.20 -10.01
CA ALA A 184 -2.64 -9.24 -9.13
C ALA A 184 -2.89 -10.69 -8.65
N ALA A 185 -2.75 -11.70 -9.50
CA ALA A 185 -2.87 -13.10 -9.10
C ALA A 185 -1.82 -13.50 -8.04
N LYS A 186 -0.58 -12.97 -8.15
CA LYS A 186 0.47 -13.18 -7.14
C LYS A 186 0.12 -12.56 -5.81
N VAL A 187 -0.50 -11.37 -5.80
CA VAL A 187 -0.99 -10.74 -4.57
C VAL A 187 -2.05 -11.63 -3.91
N MET A 188 -3.06 -12.07 -4.66
CA MET A 188 -4.12 -12.95 -4.12
C MET A 188 -3.54 -14.23 -3.53
N GLN A 189 -2.66 -14.92 -4.27
CA GLN A 189 -2.00 -16.14 -3.80
C GLN A 189 -1.21 -15.89 -2.52
N TYR A 190 -0.54 -14.74 -2.42
CA TYR A 190 0.22 -14.38 -1.23
C TYR A 190 -0.69 -14.12 -0.03
N VAL A 191 -1.79 -13.40 -0.21
CA VAL A 191 -2.81 -13.18 0.84
C VAL A 191 -3.39 -14.53 1.29
N GLN A 192 -3.82 -15.38 0.35
CA GLN A 192 -4.37 -16.71 0.65
C GLN A 192 -3.40 -17.59 1.43
N ALA A 193 -2.12 -17.58 1.04
CA ALA A 193 -1.09 -18.40 1.69
C ALA A 193 -0.78 -17.97 3.13
N HIS A 194 -1.06 -16.72 3.49
CA HIS A 194 -0.77 -16.16 4.82
C HIS A 194 -2.02 -15.94 5.68
N ALA A 195 -3.21 -16.01 5.09
CA ALA A 195 -4.47 -15.87 5.81
C ALA A 195 -4.58 -16.92 6.92
N PRO A 196 -4.96 -16.55 8.16
CA PRO A 196 -5.16 -17.51 9.22
C PRO A 196 -6.25 -18.52 8.85
N ALA A 197 -6.01 -19.82 9.09
CA ALA A 197 -6.99 -20.87 8.78
C ALA A 197 -8.33 -20.72 9.52
N SER A 198 -8.34 -19.99 10.64
CA SER A 198 -9.54 -19.65 11.42
C SER A 198 -10.33 -18.47 10.84
N CYS A 199 -9.81 -17.78 9.83
CA CYS A 199 -10.41 -16.59 9.23
C CYS A 199 -10.88 -16.88 7.81
N LYS A 200 -12.12 -16.52 7.51
CA LYS A 200 -12.72 -16.67 6.18
C LYS A 200 -12.33 -15.47 5.32
N LEU A 201 -11.60 -15.75 4.25
CA LEU A 201 -11.10 -14.74 3.31
C LEU A 201 -12.06 -14.55 2.14
N HIS A 202 -12.51 -13.31 1.95
CA HIS A 202 -13.34 -12.87 0.84
C HIS A 202 -12.57 -11.86 -0.01
N PHE A 203 -12.33 -12.15 -1.28
CA PHE A 203 -11.84 -11.14 -2.21
C PHE A 203 -13.03 -10.35 -2.76
N ILE A 204 -12.93 -9.02 -2.71
CA ILE A 204 -13.97 -8.12 -3.22
C ILE A 204 -13.44 -7.25 -4.35
N GLU A 205 -14.21 -7.13 -5.42
CA GLU A 205 -13.91 -6.32 -6.61
C GLU A 205 -15.16 -5.47 -6.95
N PRO A 206 -15.34 -4.29 -6.31
CA PRO A 206 -16.60 -3.57 -6.42
C PRO A 206 -16.90 -3.08 -7.84
N MET A 207 -15.92 -2.62 -8.63
CA MET A 207 -16.15 -2.27 -10.06
C MET A 207 -16.76 -3.43 -10.85
N LYS A 208 -16.26 -4.65 -10.64
CA LYS A 208 -16.70 -5.85 -11.37
C LYS A 208 -18.06 -6.36 -10.89
N THR A 209 -18.27 -6.38 -9.58
CA THR A 209 -19.44 -7.05 -8.96
C THR A 209 -20.62 -6.12 -8.74
N GLN A 210 -20.37 -4.82 -8.63
CA GLN A 210 -21.39 -3.79 -8.36
C GLN A 210 -21.63 -2.86 -9.55
N ASN A 211 -21.00 -3.13 -10.70
CA ASN A 211 -21.06 -2.30 -11.91
C ASN A 211 -20.72 -0.82 -11.65
N LEU A 212 -19.73 -0.55 -10.81
CA LEU A 212 -19.26 0.81 -10.56
C LEU A 212 -18.37 1.27 -11.71
N GLU A 213 -18.70 2.42 -12.29
CA GLU A 213 -17.92 3.00 -13.40
C GLU A 213 -16.71 3.83 -12.94
N SER A 214 -16.69 4.21 -11.65
CA SER A 214 -15.65 5.06 -11.08
C SER A 214 -14.75 4.25 -10.14
N PRO A 215 -13.42 4.24 -10.39
CA PRO A 215 -12.47 3.67 -9.45
C PRO A 215 -12.58 4.29 -8.06
N VAL A 216 -12.82 5.60 -7.97
CA VAL A 216 -12.97 6.30 -6.67
C VAL A 216 -14.15 5.74 -5.88
N GLU A 217 -15.30 5.59 -6.53
CA GLU A 217 -16.47 5.00 -5.87
C GLU A 217 -16.23 3.54 -5.50
N SER A 218 -15.46 2.80 -6.31
CA SER A 218 -15.07 1.42 -6.00
C SER A 218 -14.21 1.31 -4.74
N PHE A 219 -13.19 2.17 -4.57
CA PHE A 219 -12.37 2.19 -3.36
C PHE A 219 -13.15 2.57 -2.09
N LEU A 220 -14.18 3.41 -2.22
CA LEU A 220 -15.02 3.82 -1.09
C LEU A 220 -16.13 2.80 -0.79
N TRP A 221 -16.55 2.01 -1.77
CA TRP A 221 -17.70 1.13 -1.66
C TRP A 221 -17.66 0.19 -0.45
N PRO A 222 -16.52 -0.47 -0.09
CA PRO A 222 -16.46 -1.32 1.11
C PRO A 222 -16.81 -0.56 2.39
N TYR A 223 -16.46 0.73 2.45
CA TYR A 223 -16.73 1.61 3.59
C TYR A 223 -18.16 2.14 3.62
N LEU A 224 -18.76 2.37 2.45
CA LEU A 224 -20.11 2.91 2.32
C LEU A 224 -21.19 1.84 2.42
N SER A 225 -20.87 0.60 2.05
CA SER A 225 -21.83 -0.50 1.87
C SER A 225 -21.49 -1.73 2.72
N VAL A 226 -21.03 -1.52 3.95
CA VAL A 226 -20.63 -2.61 4.87
C VAL A 226 -21.73 -3.66 5.03
N GLN A 227 -23.01 -3.26 5.06
CA GLN A 227 -24.15 -4.18 5.20
C GLN A 227 -24.34 -5.08 3.97
N SER A 228 -23.75 -4.72 2.81
CA SER A 228 -23.72 -5.59 1.63
C SER A 228 -22.61 -6.64 1.69
N LEU A 229 -21.65 -6.48 2.61
CA LEU A 229 -20.55 -7.40 2.82
C LEU A 229 -20.85 -8.41 3.94
N THR A 230 -21.43 -7.94 5.05
CA THR A 230 -21.67 -8.76 6.24
C THR A 230 -22.86 -8.25 7.05
N ASP A 231 -23.57 -9.17 7.69
CA ASP A 231 -24.59 -8.86 8.71
C ASP A 231 -23.95 -8.56 10.09
N CYS A 232 -22.63 -8.73 10.21
CA CYS A 232 -21.89 -8.43 11.43
C CYS A 232 -21.78 -6.91 11.66
N PHE A 233 -22.09 -6.46 12.88
CA PHE A 233 -21.95 -5.06 13.29
C PHE A 233 -20.56 -4.73 13.85
N GLU A 234 -19.80 -5.74 14.27
CA GLU A 234 -18.45 -5.59 14.85
C GLU A 234 -17.38 -5.53 13.75
N VAL A 235 -17.46 -4.50 12.90
CA VAL A 235 -16.58 -4.32 11.74
C VAL A 235 -15.49 -3.30 12.02
N ALA A 236 -14.28 -3.57 11.55
CA ALA A 236 -13.18 -2.60 11.50
C ALA A 236 -12.51 -2.61 10.13
N ALA A 237 -11.58 -1.68 9.90
CA ALA A 237 -10.70 -1.70 8.73
C ALA A 237 -9.23 -1.81 9.14
N PHE A 238 -8.41 -2.50 8.34
CA PHE A 238 -6.95 -2.54 8.46
C PHE A 238 -6.32 -1.84 7.27
N GLU A 239 -5.67 -0.71 7.52
CA GLU A 239 -5.19 0.16 6.45
C GLU A 239 -3.75 0.60 6.65
N ASP A 240 -3.12 0.95 5.53
CA ASP A 240 -1.94 1.79 5.55
C ASP A 240 -2.32 3.20 6.05
N LEU A 241 -1.45 3.86 6.83
CA LEU A 241 -1.71 5.21 7.35
C LEU A 241 -2.07 6.22 6.24
N LEU A 242 -1.55 6.06 5.01
CA LEU A 242 -1.91 6.91 3.88
C LEU A 242 -3.32 6.67 3.35
N GLU A 243 -3.88 5.49 3.56
CA GLU A 243 -5.22 5.14 3.07
C GLU A 243 -6.34 5.47 4.07
N LEU A 244 -6.02 6.00 5.26
CA LEU A 244 -7.02 6.57 6.18
C LEU A 244 -7.92 7.64 5.53
N ARG A 245 -7.44 8.27 4.43
CA ARG A 245 -8.24 9.18 3.61
C ARG A 245 -9.54 8.56 3.10
N LEU A 246 -9.56 7.25 2.79
CA LEU A 246 -10.75 6.56 2.29
C LEU A 246 -11.80 6.47 3.40
N GLY A 247 -11.38 6.09 4.61
CA GLY A 247 -12.25 6.08 5.78
C GLY A 247 -12.76 7.46 6.16
N GLU A 248 -11.94 8.51 6.04
CA GLU A 248 -12.36 9.89 6.27
C GLU A 248 -13.37 10.38 5.23
N GLU A 249 -13.15 10.10 3.94
CA GLU A 249 -14.10 10.45 2.89
C GLU A 249 -15.43 9.72 3.07
N ALA A 250 -15.41 8.43 3.44
CA ALA A 250 -16.62 7.69 3.78
C ALA A 250 -17.34 8.26 5.01
N PHE A 251 -16.60 8.69 6.04
CA PHE A 251 -17.16 9.36 7.21
C PHE A 251 -17.84 10.68 6.84
N GLN A 252 -17.24 11.49 5.98
CA GLN A 252 -17.83 12.75 5.51
C GLN A 252 -19.15 12.53 4.76
N ARG A 253 -19.28 11.41 4.03
CA ARG A 253 -20.50 11.08 3.28
C ARG A 253 -21.61 10.48 4.16
N THR A 254 -21.26 9.70 5.18
CA THR A 254 -22.23 8.91 5.96
C THR A 254 -22.46 9.41 7.38
N GLY A 255 -21.59 10.29 7.89
CA GLY A 255 -21.53 10.67 9.30
C GLY A 255 -21.10 9.55 10.24
N ARG A 256 -20.68 8.38 9.72
CA ARG A 256 -20.26 7.21 10.51
C ARG A 256 -18.81 6.88 10.25
N ARG A 257 -17.99 6.93 11.31
CA ARG A 257 -16.58 6.59 11.22
C ARG A 257 -16.41 5.10 11.48
N MET A 258 -15.81 4.40 10.53
CA MET A 258 -15.39 3.03 10.73
C MET A 258 -14.15 3.00 11.62
N PRO A 259 -14.10 2.17 12.67
CA PRO A 259 -12.87 1.93 13.40
C PRO A 259 -11.80 1.37 12.47
N THR A 260 -10.64 2.03 12.41
CA THR A 260 -9.55 1.62 11.52
C THR A 260 -8.27 1.42 12.32
N LEU A 261 -7.69 0.23 12.26
CA LEU A 261 -6.32 0.01 12.71
C LEU A 261 -5.40 0.36 11.54
N CYS A 262 -4.62 1.42 11.68
CA CYS A 262 -3.67 1.84 10.66
C CYS A 262 -2.25 1.43 11.01
N VAL A 263 -1.44 1.18 9.98
CA VAL A 263 -0.01 0.85 10.11
C VAL A 263 0.88 1.83 9.37
N VAL A 264 2.08 2.05 9.89
CA VAL A 264 3.21 2.65 9.19
C VAL A 264 4.20 1.53 8.92
N ILE A 265 4.35 1.12 7.65
CA ILE A 265 5.35 0.13 7.28
C ILE A 265 6.74 0.78 7.32
N ASP A 266 7.72 0.11 7.92
CA ASP A 266 9.12 0.53 7.96
C ASP A 266 9.81 0.19 6.62
N GLU A 267 9.26 0.76 5.55
CA GLU A 267 9.75 0.75 4.17
C GLU A 267 9.27 2.02 3.49
N ASP A 268 9.98 2.46 2.46
CA ASP A 268 9.45 3.49 1.57
C ASP A 268 8.10 3.03 1.00
N HIS A 269 7.05 3.79 1.29
CA HIS A 269 5.71 3.51 0.78
C HIS A 269 5.78 3.38 -0.76
N PRO A 270 4.97 2.49 -1.38
CA PRO A 270 4.95 2.21 -2.81
C PRO A 270 4.56 3.41 -3.68
N PHE A 271 4.42 4.60 -3.11
CA PHE A 271 4.22 5.82 -3.88
C PHE A 271 5.49 6.66 -4.01
N TYR A 272 6.54 6.33 -3.25
CA TYR A 272 7.73 7.17 -3.11
C TYR A 272 9.04 6.43 -3.42
N ARG A 273 9.04 5.09 -3.50
CA ARG A 273 10.24 4.31 -3.83
C ARG A 273 10.70 4.59 -5.27
N ASN A 274 11.97 4.94 -5.45
CA ASN A 274 12.59 4.96 -6.77
C ASN A 274 13.31 3.63 -7.01
N GLY A 275 12.89 2.88 -8.04
CA GLY A 275 13.57 1.64 -8.42
C GLY A 275 12.88 0.91 -9.57
N GLU A 276 13.66 0.18 -10.36
CA GLU A 276 13.19 -0.63 -11.50
C GLU A 276 13.23 -2.14 -11.19
N LYS A 277 13.74 -2.53 -10.02
CA LYS A 277 13.93 -3.94 -9.65
C LYS A 277 12.59 -4.66 -9.57
N GLY A 278 12.49 -5.79 -10.28
CA GLY A 278 11.25 -6.58 -10.33
C GLY A 278 10.19 -5.97 -11.25
N CYS A 279 10.59 -5.11 -12.20
CA CYS A 279 9.73 -4.68 -13.30
C CYS A 279 10.06 -5.41 -14.60
N HIS A 280 9.03 -5.58 -15.42
CA HIS A 280 9.16 -5.88 -16.84
C HIS A 280 9.18 -4.58 -17.64
N GLU A 281 10.04 -4.53 -18.65
CA GLU A 281 10.17 -3.38 -19.52
C GLU A 281 9.38 -3.60 -20.82
N LEU A 282 8.34 -2.80 -21.01
CA LEU A 282 7.57 -2.73 -22.24
C LEU A 282 8.17 -1.63 -23.12
N LEU A 283 8.86 -2.03 -24.20
CA LEU A 283 9.36 -1.09 -25.18
C LEU A 283 8.20 -0.48 -25.97
N TRP A 284 8.18 0.84 -26.07
CA TRP A 284 7.17 1.54 -26.84
C TRP A 284 7.56 1.53 -28.33
N ALA A 285 7.22 0.44 -29.02
CA ALA A 285 7.40 0.34 -30.46
C ALA A 285 6.52 1.40 -31.15
N GLU A 286 7.13 2.26 -31.97
CA GLU A 286 6.35 3.17 -32.82
C GLU A 286 5.68 2.33 -33.93
N PRO A 287 4.38 2.52 -34.20
CA PRO A 287 3.74 1.93 -35.37
C PRO A 287 4.34 2.45 -36.67
#